data_AF-A0A0C2CVM9-F1
#
_entry.id   AF-A0A0C2CVM9-F1
#
_cell.length_a   1.000
_cell.length_b   1.000
_cell.length_c   1.000
_cell.angle_alpha   90.00
_cell.angle_beta   90.00
_cell.angle_gamma   90.00
#
_symmetry.space_group_name_H-M   'P 1'
#
loop_
_entity.id
_entity.type
_entity.pdbx_description
1 polymer ?
#
loop_
_entity_poly.entity_id
_entity_poly.type
_entity_poly.pdbx_seq_one_letter_code
_entity_poly.pdbx_strand_id
1 'polypeptide(L)'
;MITMLVAVSALSLAACDKKEEAAGDKKDKAAEDKPSLILTNDTDVCRKALKCCEAMVEAEKGKLTPEDINLSCSGVGMANDDNMCKEFSKGFAMALEAGGKPVPDACK
;
A
#
# COMPACT_ATOMS: atom_id res chain seq x y z
N MET A 1 -11.00 47.32 -14.71
CA MET A 1 -10.67 46.60 -13.46
C MET A 1 -10.73 45.12 -13.78
N ILE A 2 -9.60 44.46 -13.66
CA ILE A 2 -9.38 43.04 -14.00
C ILE A 2 -9.73 42.25 -12.73
N THR A 3 -10.80 41.47 -12.75
CA THR A 3 -11.12 40.54 -11.65
C THR A 3 -10.54 39.17 -11.98
N MET A 4 -9.71 38.72 -11.05
CA MET A 4 -8.87 37.55 -11.11
C MET A 4 -9.64 36.23 -11.12
N LEU A 5 -8.99 35.27 -11.79
CA LEU A 5 -9.12 33.82 -11.70
C LEU A 5 -9.61 33.30 -10.33
N VAL A 6 -10.63 32.45 -10.37
CA VAL A 6 -10.77 31.35 -9.40
C VAL A 6 -10.68 30.07 -10.23
N ALA A 7 -9.45 29.59 -10.40
CA ALA A 7 -9.18 28.30 -11.00
C ALA A 7 -9.78 27.23 -10.09
N VAL A 8 -10.76 26.50 -10.61
CA VAL A 8 -11.21 25.25 -10.03
C VAL A 8 -10.04 24.27 -10.18
N SER A 9 -9.25 24.10 -9.12
CA SER A 9 -8.28 23.01 -9.06
C SER A 9 -9.06 21.74 -8.83
N ALA A 10 -9.66 21.23 -9.90
CA ALA A 10 -9.90 19.80 -10.04
C ALA A 10 -8.53 19.14 -9.89
N LEU A 11 -8.25 18.57 -8.71
CA LEU A 11 -7.23 17.55 -8.57
C LEU A 11 -7.73 16.35 -9.36
N SER A 12 -7.51 16.41 -10.68
CA SER A 12 -7.53 15.25 -11.54
C SER A 12 -6.63 14.21 -10.89
N LEU A 13 -7.21 13.05 -10.56
CA LEU A 13 -6.47 11.82 -10.34
C LEU A 13 -5.62 11.58 -11.60
N ALA A 14 -4.39 12.10 -11.57
CA ALA A 14 -3.43 11.88 -12.62
C ALA A 14 -2.96 10.44 -12.50
N ALA A 15 -3.47 9.61 -13.42
CA ALA A 15 -2.69 8.65 -14.17
C ALA A 15 -1.55 7.97 -13.39
N CYS A 16 -1.83 6.79 -12.84
CA CYS A 16 -0.88 5.69 -12.88
C CYS A 16 -0.56 5.39 -14.36
N ASP A 17 0.45 6.04 -14.95
CA ASP A 17 1.02 5.57 -16.21
C ASP A 17 2.55 5.68 -16.18
N LYS A 18 3.15 4.48 -16.32
CA LYS A 18 4.51 4.16 -16.78
C LYS A 18 5.73 4.53 -15.93
N LYS A 19 6.29 3.49 -15.32
CA LYS A 19 7.70 3.13 -15.54
C LYS A 19 7.80 1.65 -15.95
N GLU A 20 7.94 1.42 -17.25
CA GLU A 20 8.45 0.16 -17.79
C GLU A 20 9.92 0.02 -17.38
N GLU A 21 10.24 -0.91 -16.48
CA GLU A 21 11.56 -1.56 -16.44
C GLU A 21 11.34 -3.07 -16.19
N ALA A 22 11.63 -3.85 -17.24
CA ALA A 22 11.89 -5.29 -17.27
C ALA A 22 10.85 -6.25 -16.66
N ALA A 23 9.82 -6.58 -17.45
CA ALA A 23 9.06 -7.81 -17.31
C ALA A 23 9.72 -8.96 -18.13
N GLY A 24 9.87 -10.13 -17.49
CA GLY A 24 10.26 -11.43 -18.09
C GLY A 24 11.60 -11.95 -17.53
N ASP A 25 11.71 -13.14 -16.93
CA ASP A 25 11.13 -14.42 -17.32
C ASP A 25 10.99 -15.41 -16.14
N LYS A 26 10.17 -16.44 -16.38
CA LYS A 26 9.51 -17.39 -15.47
C LYS A 26 10.42 -18.43 -14.82
N LYS A 27 9.97 -18.93 -13.66
CA LYS A 27 9.88 -20.35 -13.18
C LYS A 27 9.86 -20.31 -11.64
N ASP A 28 9.06 -21.03 -10.87
CA ASP A 28 8.32 -22.27 -11.04
C ASP A 28 7.43 -22.42 -9.79
N LYS A 29 6.33 -23.17 -9.93
CA LYS A 29 5.49 -23.76 -8.86
C LYS A 29 4.71 -22.84 -7.92
N ALA A 30 3.38 -23.01 -8.06
CA ALA A 30 2.45 -22.97 -6.95
C ALA A 30 3.07 -23.64 -5.70
N ALA A 31 3.31 -22.84 -4.68
CA ALA A 31 3.42 -23.28 -3.31
C ALA A 31 2.36 -22.47 -2.58
N GLU A 32 1.19 -23.09 -2.40
CA GLU A 32 0.28 -22.75 -1.31
C GLU A 32 1.15 -22.62 -0.04
N ASP A 33 0.96 -21.53 0.71
CA ASP A 33 1.72 -21.17 1.93
C ASP A 33 3.00 -20.30 1.78
N LYS A 34 3.04 -19.36 0.83
CA LYS A 34 3.97 -18.21 0.89
C LYS A 34 3.26 -17.00 1.53
N PRO A 35 3.97 -16.15 2.31
CA PRO A 35 3.41 -14.86 2.71
C PRO A 35 2.91 -14.15 1.45
N SER A 36 1.68 -13.65 1.49
CA SER A 36 0.97 -13.17 0.30
C SER A 36 1.78 -12.12 -0.48
N LEU A 37 2.66 -11.37 0.18
CA LEU A 37 3.57 -10.41 -0.43
C LEU A 37 5.01 -10.64 0.07
N ILE A 38 5.98 -10.68 -0.84
CA ILE A 38 7.41 -10.73 -0.50
C ILE A 38 7.91 -9.32 -0.17
N LEU A 39 8.65 -9.16 0.94
CA LEU A 39 9.25 -7.89 1.36
C LEU A 39 10.68 -7.76 0.81
N THR A 40 10.96 -6.66 0.13
CA THR A 40 12.31 -6.31 -0.34
C THR A 40 13.24 -5.98 0.83
N ASN A 41 12.73 -5.28 1.83
CA ASN A 41 13.41 -5.03 3.10
C ASN A 41 12.66 -5.76 4.25
N ASP A 42 13.12 -6.96 4.61
CA ASP A 42 12.45 -7.82 5.60
C ASP A 42 12.83 -7.47 7.05
N THR A 43 12.48 -6.26 7.48
CA THR A 43 12.68 -5.78 8.85
C THR A 43 11.38 -5.82 9.65
N ASP A 44 11.50 -5.71 10.98
CA ASP A 44 10.33 -5.65 11.87
C ASP A 44 9.41 -4.48 11.54
N VAL A 45 9.98 -3.37 11.08
CA VAL A 45 9.26 -2.17 10.66
C VAL A 45 8.42 -2.45 9.42
N CYS A 46 9.01 -3.07 8.40
CA CYS A 46 8.30 -3.43 7.16
C CYS A 46 7.27 -4.52 7.35
N ARG A 47 7.54 -5.51 8.22
CA ARG A 47 6.56 -6.52 8.61
C ARG A 47 5.35 -5.91 9.34
N LYS A 48 5.56 -4.92 10.20
CA LYS A 48 4.46 -4.18 10.85
C LYS A 48 3.65 -3.37 9.84
N ALA A 49 4.32 -2.66 8.94
CA ALA A 49 3.66 -1.93 7.86
C ALA A 49 2.80 -2.85 6.96
N LEU A 50 3.29 -4.06 6.67
CA LEU A 50 2.53 -5.05 5.90
C LEU A 50 1.29 -5.51 6.66
N LYS A 51 1.43 -5.88 7.93
CA LYS A 51 0.28 -6.25 8.79
C LYS A 51 -0.74 -5.12 8.93
N CYS A 52 -0.26 -3.88 8.98
CA CYS A 52 -1.12 -2.71 9.00
C CYS A 52 -1.95 -2.59 7.70
N CYS A 53 -1.29 -2.78 6.55
CA CYS A 53 -1.97 -2.82 5.27
C CYS A 53 -2.97 -3.98 5.17
N GLU A 54 -2.61 -5.19 5.62
CA GLU A 54 -3.53 -6.34 5.64
C GLU A 54 -4.79 -6.02 6.45
N ALA A 55 -4.65 -5.47 7.65
CA ALA A 55 -5.78 -5.10 8.48
C ALA A 55 -6.66 -4.00 7.83
N MET A 56 -6.05 -3.07 7.09
CA MET A 56 -6.81 -2.09 6.30
C MET A 56 -7.61 -2.74 5.18
N VAL A 57 -6.97 -3.61 4.40
CA VAL A 57 -7.61 -4.34 3.30
C VAL A 57 -8.75 -5.22 3.81
N GLU A 58 -8.54 -5.91 4.93
CA GLU A 58 -9.58 -6.69 5.59
C GLU A 58 -10.74 -5.79 6.05
N ALA A 59 -10.44 -4.63 6.63
CA ALA A 59 -11.47 -3.70 7.07
C ALA A 59 -12.25 -3.09 5.89
N GLU A 60 -11.65 -2.94 4.71
CA GLU A 60 -12.31 -2.42 3.50
C GLU A 60 -13.09 -3.49 2.73
N LYS A 61 -12.50 -4.67 2.51
CA LYS A 61 -13.07 -5.73 1.66
C LYS A 61 -13.80 -6.82 2.42
N GLY A 62 -13.62 -6.90 3.75
CA GLY A 62 -14.22 -7.90 4.64
C GLY A 62 -13.65 -9.32 4.51
N LYS A 63 -12.86 -9.60 3.46
CA LYS A 63 -12.11 -10.83 3.28
C LYS A 63 -10.71 -10.48 2.79
N LEU A 64 -9.72 -11.07 3.43
CA LEU A 64 -8.33 -10.93 3.05
C LEU A 64 -7.97 -12.06 2.05
N THR A 65 -7.76 -11.72 0.78
CA THR A 65 -7.20 -12.67 -0.19
C THR A 65 -5.74 -12.32 -0.50
N PRO A 66 -4.91 -13.31 -0.90
CA PRO A 66 -3.52 -13.05 -1.26
C PRO A 66 -3.37 -12.03 -2.39
N GLU A 67 -4.30 -12.02 -3.35
CA GLU A 67 -4.32 -11.05 -4.46
C GLU A 67 -4.59 -9.63 -3.96
N ASP A 68 -5.50 -9.46 -3.00
CA ASP A 68 -5.80 -8.16 -2.42
C ASP A 68 -4.60 -7.60 -1.65
N ILE A 69 -3.88 -8.45 -0.91
CA ILE A 69 -2.65 -8.05 -0.20
C ILE A 69 -1.56 -7.70 -1.21
N ASN A 70 -1.39 -8.49 -2.28
CA ASN A 70 -0.42 -8.18 -3.33
C ASN A 70 -0.69 -6.82 -3.97
N LEU A 71 -1.94 -6.56 -4.33
CA LEU A 71 -2.34 -5.31 -4.98
C LEU A 71 -2.22 -4.11 -4.02
N SER A 72 -2.86 -4.19 -2.87
CA SER A 72 -2.98 -3.07 -1.93
C SER A 72 -1.72 -2.82 -1.10
N CYS A 73 -0.93 -3.86 -0.81
CA CYS A 73 0.26 -3.77 0.04
C CYS A 73 1.58 -3.83 -0.73
N SER A 74 1.54 -3.94 -2.08
CA SER A 74 2.73 -3.96 -2.96
C SER A 74 3.75 -2.88 -2.63
N GLY A 75 3.32 -1.67 -2.27
CA GLY A 75 4.21 -0.58 -1.86
C GLY A 75 5.12 -0.93 -0.69
N VAL A 76 4.59 -1.64 0.32
CA VAL A 76 5.39 -2.15 1.45
C VAL A 76 6.36 -3.23 0.99
N GLY A 77 5.92 -4.11 0.09
CA GLY A 77 6.77 -5.14 -0.51
C GLY A 77 7.95 -4.58 -1.27
N MET A 78 7.80 -3.40 -1.89
CA MET A 78 8.85 -2.72 -2.65
C MET A 78 9.64 -1.70 -1.83
N ALA A 79 9.33 -1.53 -0.54
CA ALA A 79 10.06 -0.62 0.32
C ALA A 79 11.50 -1.13 0.52
N ASN A 80 12.47 -0.26 0.22
CA ASN A 80 13.89 -0.61 0.27
C ASN A 80 14.53 -0.35 1.63
N ASP A 81 13.84 0.37 2.51
CA ASP A 81 14.35 0.78 3.82
C ASP A 81 13.22 0.97 4.83
N ASP A 82 13.60 1.02 6.11
CA ASP A 82 12.67 1.16 7.23
C ASP A 82 11.92 2.48 7.22
N ASN A 83 12.48 3.54 6.62
CA ASN A 83 11.83 4.84 6.57
C ASN A 83 10.62 4.80 5.63
N MET A 84 10.79 4.19 4.44
CA MET A 84 9.66 3.93 3.53
C MET A 84 8.55 3.13 4.22
N CYS A 85 8.91 2.06 4.93
CA CYS A 85 7.94 1.24 5.67
C CYS A 85 7.21 2.01 6.78
N LYS A 86 7.89 2.92 7.49
CA LYS A 86 7.23 3.82 8.47
C LYS A 86 6.24 4.75 7.81
N GLU A 87 6.59 5.34 6.68
CA GLU A 87 5.70 6.25 5.95
C GLU A 87 4.47 5.50 5.42
N PHE A 88 4.63 4.26 4.93
CA PHE A 88 3.50 3.40 4.58
C PHE A 88 2.59 3.13 5.79
N SER A 89 3.16 2.69 6.92
CA SER A 89 2.39 2.42 8.14
C SER A 89 1.60 3.65 8.61
N LYS A 90 2.21 4.85 8.57
CA LYS A 90 1.52 6.11 8.90
C LYS A 90 0.39 6.41 7.90
N GLY A 91 0.64 6.23 6.61
CA GLY A 91 -0.37 6.43 5.57
C GLY A 91 -1.59 5.54 5.75
N PHE A 92 -1.38 4.25 6.07
CA PHE A 92 -2.46 3.32 6.36
C PHE A 92 -3.22 3.67 7.64
N ALA A 93 -2.52 4.08 8.70
CA ALA A 93 -3.15 4.58 9.93
C ALA A 93 -4.05 5.78 9.63
N MET A 94 -3.54 6.78 8.90
CA MET A 94 -4.32 7.95 8.50
C MET A 94 -5.53 7.60 7.62
N ALA A 95 -5.39 6.63 6.70
CA ALA A 95 -6.49 6.18 5.86
C ALA A 95 -7.60 5.49 6.68
N LEU A 96 -7.21 4.68 7.67
CA LEU A 96 -8.14 4.05 8.60
C LEU A 96 -8.85 5.08 9.48
N GLU A 97 -8.13 6.05 10.03
CA GLU A 97 -8.70 7.15 10.81
C GLU A 97 -9.68 8.00 9.98
N ALA A 98 -9.29 8.37 8.76
CA ALA A 98 -10.13 9.13 7.84
C ALA A 98 -11.38 8.35 7.42
N GLY A 99 -11.27 7.02 7.29
CA GLY A 99 -12.40 6.12 7.05
C GLY A 99 -13.28 5.86 8.28
N GLY A 100 -12.96 6.43 9.44
CA GLY A 100 -13.66 6.18 10.70
C GLY A 100 -13.52 4.74 11.21
N LYS A 101 -12.53 4.00 10.72
CA LYS A 101 -12.24 2.62 11.11
C LYS A 101 -11.21 2.63 12.26
N PRO A 102 -11.33 1.72 13.24
CA PRO A 102 -10.36 1.63 14.32
C PRO A 102 -8.98 1.30 13.76
N VAL A 103 -7.96 2.06 14.18
CA VAL A 103 -6.56 1.79 13.82
C VAL A 103 -6.07 0.57 14.61
N PRO A 104 -5.70 -0.53 13.94
CA PRO A 104 -5.11 -1.71 14.57
C PRO A 104 -3.79 -1.34 15.26
N ASP A 105 -3.41 -2.04 16.33
CA ASP A 105 -2.12 -1.82 16.98
C ASP A 105 -0.91 -2.08 16.07
N ALA A 106 -1.09 -2.89 15.01
CA ALA A 106 -0.08 -3.07 13.97
C ALA A 106 0.23 -1.78 13.18
N CYS A 107 -0.68 -0.80 13.22
CA CYS A 107 -0.59 0.49 12.54
C CYS A 107 -0.19 1.65 13.46
N LYS A 108 0.01 1.41 14.77
CA LYS A 108 0.34 2.43 15.77
C LYS A 108 1.84 2.52 16.06
#